data_AF-A0A2K9LHP0-F1
#
_entry.id   AF-A0A2K9LHP0-F1
#
_cell.length_a   1.000
_cell.length_b   1.000
_cell.length_c   1.000
_cell.angle_alpha   90.00
_cell.angle_beta   90.00
_cell.angle_gamma   90.00
#
_symmetry.space_group_name_H-M   'P 1'
#
loop_
_entity.id
_entity.type
_entity.pdbx_description
1 polymer ?
#
loop_
_entity_poly.entity_id
_entity_poly.type
_entity_poly.pdbx_seq_one_letter_code
_entity_poly.pdbx_strand_id
1 'polypeptide(L)'
;MNHLKAFLLLPLIMGVIACSGGGTNSSSVERNADSGTDTPDDTGTPVDPVDPVDPVTVLLDGNLYFPVAEGVIWHYSNGDQVTFETGRTIRARSMVAMTHTSTSMPSEEYFQLTDDEIRYGGFVFPISIPSVADYEARVEFHTLRRLYNHATDAGQNTFPASKADLIELSTGEALPVDYDWESRVIAKSMVNAGQLGMVPAVEIALDIDYVVLLEGIVVVQRFPVISTTMWFSPGLGIVARQFGETRITLDRVEGIQTPVVFEFDQGDGLAQAPKQVLVDGNAVTDTAPTMVVAYGTAQTGWLDLEFDGTGSWRVSFTGAELPAGIHGAVVQITRDGNRVDVPVSVLVH
;
A
#
# COMPACT_ATOMS: atom_id res chain seq x y z
N MET A 1 -56.49 13.81 15.83
CA MET A 1 -55.87 14.94 15.08
C MET A 1 -54.87 14.30 14.11
N ASN A 2 -55.26 13.96 12.87
CA ASN A 2 -55.35 14.85 11.69
C ASN A 2 -53.95 15.45 11.35
N HIS A 3 -53.28 15.29 10.20
CA HIS A 3 -53.52 14.71 8.87
C HIS A 3 -52.11 14.43 8.26
N LEU A 4 -51.82 13.32 7.57
CA LEU A 4 -52.09 12.95 6.15
C LEU A 4 -51.39 13.80 5.07
N LYS A 5 -50.68 13.08 4.16
CA LYS A 5 -50.32 13.31 2.71
C LYS A 5 -48.79 13.20 2.48
N ALA A 6 -48.18 12.13 1.95
CA ALA A 6 -48.38 11.33 0.73
C ALA A 6 -48.16 12.12 -0.58
N PHE A 7 -47.12 11.75 -1.37
CA PHE A 7 -47.03 11.62 -2.85
C PHE A 7 -45.54 11.28 -3.19
N LEU A 8 -45.13 10.05 -3.54
CA LEU A 8 -45.24 9.27 -4.80
C LEU A 8 -44.48 9.82 -6.04
N LEU A 9 -43.62 8.95 -6.59
CA LEU A 9 -43.28 8.69 -8.01
C LEU A 9 -42.13 9.46 -8.72
N LEU A 10 -41.09 8.68 -9.08
CA LEU A 10 -40.17 8.79 -10.25
C LEU A 10 -40.96 8.96 -11.59
N PRO A 11 -40.40 9.49 -12.71
CA PRO A 11 -39.21 8.92 -13.40
C PRO A 11 -38.28 9.86 -14.24
N LEU A 12 -37.11 9.29 -14.58
CA LEU A 12 -36.25 9.43 -15.77
C LEU A 12 -36.66 10.39 -16.92
N ILE A 13 -35.71 11.20 -17.46
CA ILE A 13 -35.35 11.29 -18.91
C ILE A 13 -34.13 12.23 -19.13
N MET A 14 -33.27 11.77 -20.05
CA MET A 14 -32.03 12.26 -20.67
C MET A 14 -31.80 13.77 -20.90
N GLY A 15 -30.50 14.14 -21.01
CA GLY A 15 -30.07 15.06 -22.08
C GLY A 15 -28.82 15.93 -21.87
N VAL A 16 -27.61 15.36 -22.06
CA VAL A 16 -26.53 15.87 -22.94
C VAL A 16 -25.90 17.27 -22.71
N ILE A 17 -24.61 17.23 -22.32
CA ILE A 17 -23.43 18.06 -22.69
C ILE A 17 -23.32 19.53 -22.25
N ALA A 18 -22.23 19.79 -21.51
CA ALA A 18 -21.33 20.91 -21.77
C ALA A 18 -19.88 20.47 -21.51
N CYS A 19 -19.16 20.14 -22.59
CA CYS A 19 -17.70 20.29 -22.65
C CYS A 19 -17.38 21.71 -23.12
N SER A 20 -16.45 22.39 -22.46
CA SER A 20 -15.57 23.43 -23.02
C SER A 20 -14.62 23.88 -21.91
N GLY A 21 -13.32 24.06 -22.07
CA GLY A 21 -12.40 24.12 -23.22
C GLY A 21 -11.05 24.58 -22.63
N GLY A 22 -9.90 24.10 -23.09
CA GLY A 22 -9.22 24.47 -24.33
C GLY A 22 -7.73 24.73 -23.99
N GLY A 23 -6.74 24.62 -24.86
CA GLY A 23 -6.76 24.50 -26.32
C GLY A 23 -5.42 23.97 -26.84
N THR A 24 -5.47 23.39 -28.05
CA THR A 24 -4.81 23.83 -29.30
C THR A 24 -3.35 23.38 -29.40
N ASN A 25 -2.95 22.64 -30.46
CA ASN A 25 -2.70 23.24 -31.77
C ASN A 25 -3.19 22.38 -32.96
N SER A 26 -3.77 23.10 -33.93
CA SER A 26 -3.96 22.85 -35.36
C SER A 26 -2.65 22.42 -36.06
N SER A 27 -2.57 21.78 -37.24
CA SER A 27 -3.31 21.77 -38.50
C SER A 27 -2.69 20.59 -39.32
N SER A 28 -3.25 19.95 -40.35
CA SER A 28 -4.16 20.36 -41.42
C SER A 28 -4.41 19.12 -42.31
N VAL A 29 -5.65 18.99 -42.82
CA VAL A 29 -6.01 18.70 -44.24
C VAL A 29 -5.61 17.33 -44.83
N GLU A 30 -6.39 16.57 -45.60
CA GLU A 30 -7.79 16.51 -46.05
C GLU A 30 -7.94 15.12 -46.69
N ARG A 31 -9.13 14.52 -46.60
CA ARG A 31 -9.53 13.41 -47.48
C ARG A 31 -10.05 14.01 -48.79
N ASN A 32 -9.45 13.62 -49.90
CA ASN A 32 -10.13 13.61 -51.20
C ASN A 32 -10.24 12.17 -51.71
N ALA A 33 -11.47 11.78 -52.03
CA ALA A 33 -11.78 10.67 -52.90
C ALA A 33 -11.54 11.11 -54.35
N ASP A 34 -10.97 10.26 -55.22
CA ASP A 34 -11.73 9.45 -56.17
C ASP A 34 -10.82 8.59 -57.08
N SER A 35 -11.41 7.49 -57.55
CA SER A 35 -11.11 6.59 -58.68
C SER A 35 -9.69 6.48 -59.29
N GLY A 36 -9.18 5.26 -59.30
CA GLY A 36 -8.08 4.82 -60.16
C GLY A 36 -7.86 3.31 -60.03
N THR A 37 -8.34 2.55 -61.01
CA THR A 37 -7.94 1.15 -61.24
C THR A 37 -6.46 1.10 -61.56
N ASP A 38 -5.68 0.39 -60.74
CA ASP A 38 -4.54 -0.40 -61.18
C ASP A 38 -4.16 -1.35 -60.04
N THR A 39 -4.13 -2.64 -60.34
CA THR A 39 -3.54 -3.67 -59.49
C THR A 39 -2.05 -3.74 -59.83
N PRO A 40 -1.14 -3.57 -58.86
CA PRO A 40 0.16 -4.20 -58.94
C PRO A 40 0.19 -5.37 -57.95
N ASP A 41 0.45 -6.55 -58.50
CA ASP A 41 1.09 -7.65 -57.78
C ASP A 41 2.34 -7.13 -57.06
N ASP A 42 2.54 -7.54 -55.81
CA ASP A 42 3.65 -8.41 -55.40
C ASP A 42 4.01 -8.20 -53.91
N THR A 43 3.90 -9.31 -53.16
CA THR A 43 4.63 -9.66 -51.93
C THR A 43 4.81 -8.60 -50.83
N GLY A 44 3.72 -8.30 -50.12
CA GLY A 44 3.82 -7.93 -48.71
C GLY A 44 4.06 -9.19 -47.89
N THR A 45 5.29 -9.40 -47.40
CA THR A 45 5.57 -10.36 -46.33
C THR A 45 4.55 -10.15 -45.21
N PRO A 46 3.97 -11.21 -44.61
CA PRO A 46 3.29 -11.03 -43.33
C PRO A 46 4.29 -10.34 -42.41
N VAL A 47 3.94 -9.17 -41.89
CA VAL A 47 4.66 -8.62 -40.75
C VAL A 47 4.35 -9.60 -39.64
N ASP A 48 5.29 -10.47 -39.31
CA ASP A 48 5.18 -11.32 -38.13
C ASP A 48 4.80 -10.39 -36.96
N PRO A 49 3.82 -10.78 -36.13
CA PRO A 49 3.54 -10.02 -34.92
C PRO A 49 4.88 -9.81 -34.21
N VAL A 50 5.23 -8.56 -33.95
CA VAL A 50 6.45 -8.24 -33.21
C VAL A 50 6.31 -8.99 -31.89
N ASP A 51 7.18 -9.98 -31.67
CA ASP A 51 7.23 -10.68 -30.41
C ASP A 51 7.35 -9.63 -29.31
N PRO A 52 6.53 -9.72 -28.23
CA PRO A 52 6.66 -8.81 -27.11
C PRO A 52 8.13 -8.78 -26.67
N VAL A 53 8.71 -7.59 -26.51
CA VAL A 53 10.05 -7.47 -25.96
C VAL A 53 10.03 -8.08 -24.56
N ASP A 54 10.98 -8.99 -24.29
CA ASP A 54 11.09 -9.65 -22.99
C ASP A 54 10.98 -8.62 -21.85
N PRO A 55 10.14 -8.89 -20.82
CA PRO A 55 9.95 -7.97 -19.72
C PRO A 55 11.28 -7.63 -19.04
N VAL A 56 11.59 -6.35 -18.91
CA VAL A 56 12.77 -5.92 -18.17
C VAL A 56 12.52 -6.17 -16.68
N THR A 57 13.49 -6.77 -16.00
CA THR A 57 13.49 -6.90 -14.54
C THR A 57 14.19 -5.70 -13.93
N VAL A 58 13.54 -5.02 -12.98
CA VAL A 58 14.11 -3.90 -12.22
C VAL A 58 13.96 -4.12 -10.72
N LEU A 59 14.78 -3.43 -9.92
CA LEU A 59 14.54 -3.30 -8.48
C LEU A 59 13.51 -2.19 -8.26
N LEU A 60 12.58 -2.42 -7.34
CA LEU A 60 11.63 -1.41 -6.91
C LEU A 60 12.38 -0.32 -6.13
N ASP A 61 12.12 0.94 -6.45
CA ASP A 61 12.55 2.05 -5.59
C ASP A 61 11.62 2.13 -4.37
N GLY A 62 12.19 2.08 -3.17
CA GLY A 62 11.47 2.21 -1.90
C GLY A 62 11.01 0.89 -1.26
N ASN A 63 10.28 1.01 -0.15
CA ASN A 63 9.91 -0.14 0.67
C ASN A 63 8.68 -0.88 0.13
N LEU A 64 8.85 -2.13 -0.28
CA LEU A 64 7.76 -2.96 -0.80
C LEU A 64 6.62 -3.19 0.21
N TYR A 65 6.94 -3.29 1.50
CA TYR A 65 5.96 -3.53 2.56
C TYR A 65 5.33 -2.24 3.10
N PHE A 66 5.74 -1.08 2.58
CA PHE A 66 5.15 0.21 2.95
C PHE A 66 5.21 1.17 1.76
N PRO A 67 4.38 0.95 0.71
CA PRO A 67 4.38 1.80 -0.48
C PRO A 67 3.73 3.15 -0.16
N VAL A 68 4.56 4.19 0.00
CA VAL A 68 4.09 5.55 0.29
C VAL A 68 4.05 6.38 -0.97
N ALA A 69 2.89 6.99 -1.24
CA ALA A 69 2.72 7.98 -2.30
C ALA A 69 1.87 9.14 -1.77
N GLU A 70 2.35 10.37 -1.95
CA GLU A 70 1.58 11.56 -1.56
C GLU A 70 0.32 11.70 -2.43
N GLY A 71 -0.78 12.13 -1.80
CA GLY A 71 -2.07 12.28 -2.47
C GLY A 71 -2.85 10.97 -2.68
N VAL A 72 -2.25 9.80 -2.38
CA VAL A 72 -2.96 8.51 -2.39
C VAL A 72 -3.66 8.29 -1.04
N ILE A 73 -4.96 8.02 -1.08
CA ILE A 73 -5.76 7.74 0.10
C ILE A 73 -5.93 6.23 0.29
N TRP A 74 -5.69 5.76 1.52
CA TRP A 74 -5.99 4.39 1.94
C TRP A 74 -7.30 4.39 2.72
N HIS A 75 -8.21 3.47 2.40
CA HIS A 75 -9.51 3.35 3.04
C HIS A 75 -9.59 2.07 3.86
N TYR A 76 -9.98 2.18 5.12
CA TYR A 76 -10.16 1.05 6.03
C TYR A 76 -11.64 0.77 6.31
N SER A 77 -11.93 -0.46 6.72
CA SER A 77 -13.28 -0.98 6.95
C SER A 77 -14.08 -0.27 8.07
N ASN A 78 -13.41 0.46 8.95
CA ASN A 78 -14.05 1.32 9.96
C ASN A 78 -14.40 2.73 9.45
N GLY A 79 -14.16 3.01 8.16
CA GLY A 79 -14.35 4.33 7.56
C GLY A 79 -13.16 5.27 7.73
N ASP A 80 -12.06 4.82 8.35
CA ASP A 80 -10.83 5.59 8.42
C ASP A 80 -10.23 5.77 7.02
N GLN A 81 -9.85 7.01 6.75
CA GLN A 81 -9.08 7.42 5.59
C GLN A 81 -7.71 7.85 6.04
N VAL A 82 -6.69 7.29 5.40
CA VAL A 82 -5.29 7.54 5.70
C VAL A 82 -4.62 8.23 4.53
N THR A 83 -3.84 9.27 4.84
CA THR A 83 -3.00 10.00 3.88
C THR A 83 -1.56 10.08 4.37
N PHE A 84 -0.64 10.38 3.45
CA PHE A 84 0.78 10.46 3.75
C PHE A 84 1.36 11.83 3.39
N GLU A 85 2.23 12.35 4.27
CA GLU A 85 3.12 13.48 4.02
C GLU A 85 4.57 12.99 4.13
N THR A 86 5.35 13.17 3.07
CA THR A 86 6.78 12.82 3.08
C THR A 86 7.62 14.04 3.40
N GLY A 87 8.80 13.83 4.01
CA GLY A 87 9.71 14.93 4.31
C GLY A 87 9.41 15.68 5.62
N ARG A 88 8.42 15.25 6.40
CA ARG A 88 8.09 15.90 7.67
C ARG A 88 9.26 15.79 8.65
N THR A 89 9.69 16.92 9.18
CA THR A 89 10.84 16.95 10.10
C THR A 89 10.38 16.72 11.55
N ILE A 90 10.74 15.57 12.13
CA ILE A 90 10.51 15.22 13.55
C ILE A 90 11.85 14.92 14.20
N ARG A 91 12.20 15.59 15.31
CA ARG A 91 13.53 15.51 15.96
C ARG A 91 14.71 15.59 14.98
N ALA A 92 14.65 16.55 14.04
CA ALA A 92 15.65 16.74 12.99
C ALA A 92 15.83 15.54 12.03
N ARG A 93 14.83 14.65 11.92
CA ARG A 93 14.78 13.55 10.96
C ARG A 93 13.66 13.80 9.96
N SER A 94 13.95 13.54 8.68
CA SER A 94 12.92 13.47 7.65
C SER A 94 12.16 12.16 7.78
N MET A 95 10.85 12.26 7.97
CA MET A 95 9.93 11.14 8.23
C MET A 95 8.76 11.17 7.23
N VAL A 96 8.09 10.04 7.12
CA VAL A 96 6.73 9.94 6.56
C VAL A 96 5.76 10.10 7.72
N ALA A 97 4.79 11.00 7.57
CA ALA A 97 3.66 11.11 8.48
C ALA A 97 2.43 10.46 7.86
N MET A 98 1.89 9.46 8.54
CA MET A 98 0.63 8.78 8.22
C MET A 98 -0.46 9.44 9.05
N THR A 99 -1.43 10.08 8.39
CA THR A 99 -2.51 10.85 9.06
C THR A 99 -3.82 10.09 8.96
N HIS A 100 -4.49 9.91 10.09
CA HIS A 100 -5.77 9.22 10.21
C HIS A 100 -6.92 10.22 10.35
N THR A 101 -8.09 9.88 9.79
CA THR A 101 -9.32 10.65 9.98
C THR A 101 -10.18 10.10 11.12
N SER A 102 -9.97 8.83 11.48
CA SER A 102 -10.67 8.20 12.60
C SER A 102 -10.11 8.63 13.95
N THR A 103 -10.99 9.00 14.88
CA THR A 103 -10.64 9.27 16.28
C THR A 103 -10.38 8.00 17.10
N SER A 104 -10.58 6.82 16.52
CA SER A 104 -10.24 5.53 17.15
C SER A 104 -8.77 5.14 16.97
N MET A 105 -8.02 5.94 16.21
CA MET A 105 -6.62 5.74 15.84
C MET A 105 -5.79 6.92 16.39
N PRO A 106 -4.46 6.77 16.50
CA PRO A 106 -3.59 7.95 16.53
C PRO A 106 -3.90 8.85 15.35
N SER A 107 -4.04 10.16 15.59
CA SER A 107 -4.33 11.11 14.53
C SER A 107 -3.18 11.20 13.54
N GLU A 108 -1.95 11.00 14.00
CA GLU A 108 -0.76 10.85 13.16
C GLU A 108 0.19 9.77 13.69
N GLU A 109 0.93 9.13 12.78
CA GLU A 109 2.03 8.23 13.08
C GLU A 109 3.24 8.53 12.19
N TYR A 110 4.44 8.40 12.74
CA TYR A 110 5.67 8.79 12.04
C TYR A 110 6.55 7.59 11.75
N PHE A 111 6.91 7.42 10.47
CA PHE A 111 7.73 6.34 9.98
C PHE A 111 8.98 6.86 9.27
N GLN A 112 10.07 6.11 9.36
CA GLN A 112 11.20 6.23 8.45
C GLN A 112 11.33 4.92 7.70
N LEU A 113 11.39 5.02 6.39
CA LEU A 113 11.47 3.88 5.49
C LEU A 113 12.87 3.85 4.87
N THR A 114 13.49 2.68 4.89
CA THR A 114 14.53 2.31 3.93
C THR A 114 13.94 1.24 3.02
N ASP A 115 14.68 0.79 2.01
CA ASP A 115 14.22 -0.31 1.15
C ASP A 115 13.84 -1.54 2.00
N ASP A 116 14.69 -1.89 2.97
CA ASP A 116 14.49 -3.07 3.83
C ASP A 116 13.65 -2.85 5.09
N GLU A 117 13.77 -1.68 5.73
CA GLU A 117 13.31 -1.46 7.10
C GLU A 117 12.18 -0.44 7.19
N ILE A 118 11.18 -0.80 7.99
CA ILE A 118 10.15 0.11 8.49
C ILE A 118 10.54 0.46 9.93
N ARG A 119 10.83 1.74 10.17
CA ARG A 119 11.15 2.26 11.51
C ARG A 119 10.08 3.24 11.96
N TYR A 120 9.74 3.18 13.23
CA TYR A 120 8.73 3.99 13.90
C TYR A 120 9.40 5.09 14.73
N GLY A 121 8.87 6.31 14.61
CA GLY A 121 9.41 7.51 15.26
C GLY A 121 8.50 8.13 16.32
N GLY A 122 7.24 7.70 16.40
CA GLY A 122 6.27 8.25 17.32
C GLY A 122 4.88 8.40 16.71
N PHE A 123 4.00 9.04 17.45
CA PHE A 123 2.59 9.24 17.06
C PHE A 123 1.97 10.43 17.80
N VAL A 124 0.79 10.85 17.35
CA VAL A 124 -0.08 11.81 18.02
C VAL A 124 -1.32 11.08 18.51
N PHE A 125 -1.61 11.19 19.80
CA PHE A 125 -2.79 10.57 20.41
C PHE A 125 -3.35 11.45 21.53
N PRO A 126 -4.67 11.48 21.76
CA PRO A 126 -5.24 12.15 22.93
C PRO A 126 -4.77 11.48 24.22
N ILE A 127 -4.17 12.25 25.12
CA ILE A 127 -3.72 11.80 26.42
C ILE A 127 -4.62 12.35 27.51
N SER A 128 -5.02 11.45 28.41
CA SER A 128 -5.73 11.79 29.63
C SER A 128 -4.81 11.55 30.84
N ILE A 129 -4.41 12.63 31.51
CA ILE A 129 -3.68 12.56 32.78
C ILE A 129 -4.70 12.81 33.89
N PRO A 130 -4.87 11.91 34.88
CA PRO A 130 -5.73 12.16 36.03
C PRO A 130 -5.39 13.51 36.66
N SER A 131 -6.40 14.37 36.84
CA SER A 131 -6.33 15.75 37.35
C SER A 131 -5.94 16.87 36.37
N VAL A 132 -5.56 16.55 35.13
CA VAL A 132 -5.36 17.51 34.03
C VAL A 132 -6.42 17.22 32.96
N ALA A 133 -6.97 18.26 32.33
CA ALA A 133 -7.95 18.07 31.25
C ALA A 133 -7.36 17.20 30.13
N ASP A 134 -8.22 16.52 29.35
CA ASP A 134 -7.76 15.78 28.17
C ASP A 134 -7.09 16.74 27.18
N TYR A 135 -5.93 16.36 26.65
CA TYR A 135 -5.22 17.14 25.65
C TYR A 135 -4.60 16.22 24.59
N GLU A 136 -4.41 16.74 23.37
CA GLU A 136 -3.65 16.04 22.35
C GLU A 136 -2.15 16.18 22.60
N ALA A 137 -1.47 15.05 22.57
CA ALA A 137 -0.03 15.01 22.77
C ALA A 137 0.64 14.22 21.65
N ARG A 138 1.86 14.64 21.32
CA ARG A 138 2.74 13.95 20.40
C ARG A 138 3.81 13.23 21.19
N VAL A 139 3.96 11.94 20.95
CA VAL A 139 5.08 11.16 21.46
C VAL A 139 6.16 11.15 20.38
N GLU A 140 7.37 11.59 20.72
CA GLU A 140 8.52 11.56 19.83
C GLU A 140 9.66 10.72 20.41
N PHE A 141 10.06 9.67 19.69
CA PHE A 141 11.12 8.78 20.13
C PHE A 141 12.51 9.38 19.91
N HIS A 142 13.33 9.40 20.97
CA HIS A 142 14.71 9.87 20.86
C HIS A 142 15.53 9.00 19.92
N THR A 143 15.19 7.72 19.79
CA THR A 143 15.77 6.80 18.80
C THR A 143 14.66 6.07 18.09
N LEU A 144 14.74 5.99 16.76
CA LEU A 144 13.77 5.25 15.96
C LEU A 144 13.76 3.76 16.35
N ARG A 145 12.59 3.15 16.28
CA ARG A 145 12.39 1.74 16.61
C ARG A 145 12.05 0.96 15.36
N ARG A 146 12.80 -0.08 15.07
CA ARG A 146 12.48 -0.96 13.95
C ARG A 146 11.19 -1.71 14.25
N LEU A 147 10.21 -1.50 13.38
CA LEU A 147 8.96 -2.25 13.36
C LEU A 147 9.19 -3.56 12.63
N TYR A 148 9.75 -3.51 11.42
CA TYR A 148 10.02 -4.70 10.61
C TYR A 148 11.22 -4.47 9.69
N ASN A 149 12.07 -5.49 9.54
CA ASN A 149 13.07 -5.60 8.49
C ASN A 149 12.77 -6.87 7.71
N HIS A 150 12.41 -6.71 6.43
CA HIS A 150 11.98 -7.83 5.60
C HIS A 150 13.15 -8.67 5.05
N ALA A 151 14.35 -8.10 4.95
CA ALA A 151 15.56 -8.82 4.56
C ALA A 151 15.98 -9.85 5.63
N THR A 152 15.80 -9.52 6.91
CA THR A 152 16.07 -10.44 8.05
C THR A 152 14.82 -11.11 8.61
N ASP A 153 13.64 -10.74 8.10
CA ASP A 153 12.33 -11.15 8.61
C ASP A 153 12.20 -11.01 10.13
N ALA A 154 12.49 -9.82 10.66
CA ALA A 154 12.58 -9.60 12.10
C ALA A 154 12.12 -8.21 12.53
N GLY A 155 11.54 -8.14 13.73
CA GLY A 155 11.25 -6.90 14.43
C GLY A 155 12.44 -6.42 15.29
N GLN A 156 12.15 -5.80 16.42
CA GLN A 156 13.15 -5.34 17.38
C GLN A 156 12.63 -5.52 18.80
N ASN A 157 13.47 -6.12 19.65
CA ASN A 157 13.28 -6.09 21.09
C ASN A 157 14.33 -5.18 21.71
N THR A 158 13.94 -4.31 22.65
CA THR A 158 14.85 -3.39 23.34
C THR A 158 14.85 -3.60 24.85
N PHE A 159 16.06 -3.77 25.39
CA PHE A 159 16.35 -3.70 26.83
C PHE A 159 17.67 -2.96 27.03
N PRO A 160 17.80 -2.00 27.98
CA PRO A 160 16.80 -1.46 28.93
C PRO A 160 15.90 -0.35 28.34
N ALA A 161 15.02 0.22 29.18
CA ALA A 161 14.06 1.27 28.83
C ALA A 161 14.68 2.42 28.02
N SER A 162 13.93 2.84 27.02
CA SER A 162 14.26 3.88 26.05
C SER A 162 13.66 5.23 26.42
N LYS A 163 14.14 6.31 25.77
CA LYS A 163 13.69 7.69 26.03
C LYS A 163 12.83 8.25 24.90
N ALA A 164 11.75 8.93 25.25
CA ALA A 164 10.90 9.70 24.35
C ALA A 164 10.55 11.04 24.99
N ASP A 165 10.07 11.99 24.19
CA ASP A 165 9.45 13.21 24.70
C ASP A 165 7.95 13.15 24.42
N LEU A 166 7.16 13.46 25.43
CA LEU A 166 5.73 13.72 25.30
C LEU A 166 5.53 15.23 25.17
N ILE A 167 5.07 15.67 24.00
CA ILE A 167 4.92 17.08 23.66
C ILE A 167 3.43 17.41 23.63
N GLU A 168 3.00 18.30 24.50
CA GLU A 168 1.64 18.84 24.44
C GLU A 168 1.50 19.73 23.19
N LEU A 169 0.51 19.45 22.33
CA LEU A 169 0.37 20.19 21.08
C LEU A 169 -0.09 21.64 21.26
N SER A 170 -0.78 21.94 22.36
CA SER A 170 -1.33 23.27 22.61
C SER A 170 -0.29 24.28 23.12
N THR A 171 0.64 23.82 23.96
CA THR A 171 1.66 24.65 24.63
C THR A 171 3.05 24.46 24.03
N GLY A 172 3.32 23.31 23.41
CA GLY A 172 4.65 22.89 22.97
C GLY A 172 5.56 22.43 24.12
N GLU A 173 5.04 22.30 25.34
CA GLU A 173 5.81 21.80 26.48
C GLU A 173 6.16 20.32 26.29
N ALA A 174 7.41 19.97 26.59
CA ALA A 174 7.93 18.62 26.44
C ALA A 174 8.20 17.99 27.81
N LEU A 175 7.61 16.83 28.06
CA LEU A 175 7.84 16.00 29.23
C LEU A 175 8.63 14.75 28.81
N PRO A 176 9.86 14.53 29.34
CA PRO A 176 10.59 13.31 29.03
C PRO A 176 9.90 12.09 29.66
N VAL A 177 9.80 11.01 28.90
CA VAL A 177 9.20 9.75 29.33
C VAL A 177 10.12 8.58 28.99
N ASP A 178 10.03 7.54 29.82
CA ASP A 178 10.71 6.27 29.57
C ASP A 178 9.70 5.31 28.94
N TYR A 179 10.19 4.41 28.08
CA TYR A 179 9.33 3.39 27.50
C TYR A 179 10.09 2.11 27.15
N ASP A 180 9.38 1.00 27.22
CA ASP A 180 9.82 -0.27 26.66
C ASP A 180 9.16 -0.49 25.30
N TRP A 181 9.89 -1.14 24.39
CA TRP A 181 9.44 -1.42 23.03
C TRP A 181 9.79 -2.85 22.64
N GLU A 182 8.81 -3.53 22.09
CA GLU A 182 8.99 -4.81 21.42
C GLU A 182 8.17 -4.86 20.13
N SER A 183 8.82 -5.24 19.03
CA SER A 183 8.18 -5.66 17.79
C SER A 183 8.63 -7.07 17.44
N ARG A 184 7.69 -7.96 17.13
CA ARG A 184 7.94 -9.37 16.82
C ARG A 184 7.13 -9.83 15.61
N VAL A 185 7.77 -10.60 14.74
CA VAL A 185 7.09 -11.33 13.67
C VAL A 185 6.39 -12.54 14.31
N ILE A 186 5.09 -12.66 14.09
CA ILE A 186 4.25 -13.72 14.66
C ILE A 186 4.07 -14.85 13.66
N ALA A 187 3.56 -14.53 12.49
CA ALA A 187 3.17 -15.48 11.48
C ALA A 187 3.15 -14.83 10.09
N LYS A 188 3.13 -15.69 9.06
CA LYS A 188 2.86 -15.31 7.68
C LYS A 188 1.61 -16.07 7.26
N SER A 189 0.58 -15.36 6.80
CA SER A 189 -0.70 -15.98 6.46
C SER A 189 -1.48 -15.14 5.46
N MET A 190 -2.50 -15.74 4.87
CA MET A 190 -3.46 -15.06 4.03
C MET A 190 -4.43 -14.23 4.88
N VAL A 191 -4.56 -12.95 4.53
CA VAL A 191 -5.42 -11.98 5.22
C VAL A 191 -6.42 -11.38 4.24
N ASN A 192 -7.67 -11.21 4.65
CA ASN A 192 -8.68 -10.53 3.84
C ASN A 192 -8.50 -9.01 3.90
N ALA A 193 -8.20 -8.39 2.76
CA ALA A 193 -8.04 -6.95 2.56
C ALA A 193 -9.24 -6.34 1.79
N GLY A 194 -10.46 -6.70 2.19
CA GLY A 194 -11.69 -6.11 1.68
C GLY A 194 -11.86 -6.31 0.17
N GLN A 195 -11.99 -5.22 -0.58
CA GLN A 195 -12.15 -5.27 -2.05
C GLN A 195 -10.90 -5.79 -2.76
N LEU A 196 -9.73 -5.79 -2.11
CA LEU A 196 -8.48 -6.32 -2.66
C LEU A 196 -8.37 -7.85 -2.50
N GLY A 197 -9.30 -8.48 -1.79
CA GLY A 197 -9.36 -9.94 -1.63
C GLY A 197 -8.37 -10.50 -0.60
N MET A 198 -8.07 -11.79 -0.72
CA MET A 198 -7.11 -12.46 0.17
C MET A 198 -5.69 -12.18 -0.29
N VAL A 199 -4.84 -11.68 0.61
CA VAL A 199 -3.46 -11.30 0.32
C VAL A 199 -2.51 -11.88 1.38
N PRO A 200 -1.29 -12.29 1.01
CA PRO A 200 -0.34 -12.77 1.98
C PRO A 200 0.21 -11.60 2.79
N ALA A 201 0.29 -11.77 4.11
CA ALA A 201 0.78 -10.73 5.00
C ALA A 201 1.63 -11.28 6.13
N VAL A 202 2.63 -10.48 6.50
CA VAL A 202 3.45 -10.70 7.70
C VAL A 202 2.74 -10.07 8.88
N GLU A 203 2.42 -10.87 9.88
CA GLU A 203 1.86 -10.43 11.15
C GLU A 203 2.96 -9.96 12.09
N ILE A 204 2.88 -8.69 12.50
CA ILE A 204 3.80 -8.04 13.42
C ILE A 204 3.03 -7.64 14.67
N ALA A 205 3.39 -8.20 15.82
CA ALA A 205 2.91 -7.68 17.09
C ALA A 205 3.85 -6.59 17.61
N LEU A 206 3.28 -5.50 18.06
CA LEU A 206 3.96 -4.33 18.60
C LEU A 206 3.42 -4.04 20.00
N ASP A 207 4.32 -4.02 20.97
CA ASP A 207 4.04 -3.65 22.35
C ASP A 207 4.88 -2.43 22.75
N ILE A 208 4.21 -1.41 23.29
CA ILE A 208 4.85 -0.20 23.82
C ILE A 208 4.30 0.06 25.23
N ASP A 209 5.19 0.05 26.23
CA ASP A 209 4.86 0.34 27.64
C ASP A 209 5.55 1.62 28.06
N TYR A 210 4.79 2.63 28.51
CA TYR A 210 5.31 3.94 28.89
C TYR A 210 5.33 4.11 30.42
N VAL A 211 6.40 4.76 30.88
CA VAL A 211 6.58 5.17 32.28
C VAL A 211 6.81 6.67 32.30
N VAL A 212 5.84 7.40 32.87
CA VAL A 212 5.95 8.84 33.13
C VAL A 212 6.39 9.08 34.56
N LEU A 213 7.22 10.10 34.78
CA LEU A 213 7.60 10.58 36.10
C LEU A 213 7.15 12.04 36.23
N LEU A 214 6.24 12.34 37.17
CA LEU A 214 5.75 13.70 37.43
C LEU A 214 6.38 14.24 38.72
N GLU A 215 7.08 15.37 38.64
CA GLU A 215 7.64 16.11 39.79
C GLU A 215 8.50 15.28 40.75
N GLY A 216 9.25 14.30 40.23
CA GLY A 216 10.10 13.41 41.05
C GLY A 216 9.31 12.40 41.90
N ILE A 217 7.98 12.42 41.83
CA ILE A 217 7.11 11.36 42.33
C ILE A 217 6.92 10.37 41.18
N VAL A 218 7.15 9.09 41.46
CA VAL A 218 6.78 8.03 40.52
C VAL A 218 5.26 7.93 40.51
N VAL A 219 4.59 8.81 39.79
CA VAL A 219 3.24 8.55 39.31
C VAL A 219 3.45 7.52 38.22
N VAL A 220 3.49 6.24 38.58
CA VAL A 220 3.44 5.14 37.60
C VAL A 220 2.06 5.23 36.93
N GLN A 221 1.88 6.19 36.04
CA GLN A 221 0.83 6.12 35.05
C GLN A 221 1.40 5.26 33.95
N ARG A 222 1.28 3.94 34.16
CA ARG A 222 1.31 3.01 33.04
C ARG A 222 0.15 3.43 32.16
N PHE A 223 0.45 4.01 31.01
CA PHE A 223 -0.50 3.99 29.93
C PHE A 223 -0.87 2.51 29.69
N PRO A 224 -2.09 2.20 29.25
CA PRO A 224 -2.34 0.85 28.76
C PRO A 224 -1.25 0.53 27.74
N VAL A 225 -0.60 -0.64 27.89
CA VAL A 225 0.36 -1.13 26.90
C VAL A 225 -0.31 -0.95 25.54
N ILE A 226 0.30 -0.14 24.68
CA ILE A 226 -0.17 -0.05 23.30
C ILE A 226 0.25 -1.36 22.66
N SER A 227 -0.63 -2.35 22.78
CA SER A 227 -0.51 -3.64 22.14
C SER A 227 -1.34 -3.60 20.88
N THR A 228 -0.64 -3.57 19.75
CA THR A 228 -1.24 -3.57 18.42
C THR A 228 -0.61 -4.65 17.57
N THR A 229 -1.43 -5.28 16.74
CA THR A 229 -0.93 -6.19 15.70
C THR A 229 -1.16 -5.54 14.36
N MET A 230 -0.15 -5.55 13.50
CA MET A 230 -0.22 -5.04 12.13
C MET A 230 0.06 -6.19 11.16
N TRP A 231 -0.65 -6.22 10.04
CA TRP A 231 -0.39 -7.15 8.95
C TRP A 231 0.12 -6.37 7.75
N PHE A 232 1.34 -6.66 7.32
CA PHE A 232 1.99 -6.01 6.18
C PHE A 232 1.97 -6.92 4.97
N SER A 233 1.41 -6.46 3.85
CA SER A 233 1.40 -7.17 2.58
C SER A 233 2.27 -6.45 1.54
N PRO A 234 3.12 -7.18 0.79
CA PRO A 234 3.94 -6.59 -0.28
C PRO A 234 3.09 -5.85 -1.32
N GLY A 235 3.48 -4.60 -1.62
CA GLY A 235 2.82 -3.74 -2.61
C GLY A 235 1.51 -3.10 -2.12
N LEU A 236 1.02 -3.44 -0.93
CA LEU A 236 -0.21 -2.89 -0.36
C LEU A 236 -0.02 -2.18 0.99
N GLY A 237 1.04 -2.51 1.73
CA GLY A 237 1.29 -1.92 3.04
C GLY A 237 0.50 -2.56 4.17
N ILE A 238 -0.08 -1.76 5.07
CA ILE A 238 -0.80 -2.21 6.27
C ILE A 238 -2.22 -2.67 5.86
N VAL A 239 -2.36 -3.96 5.56
CA VAL A 239 -3.63 -4.54 5.10
C VAL A 239 -4.61 -4.87 6.22
N ALA A 240 -4.11 -5.00 7.45
CA ALA A 240 -4.97 -5.07 8.63
C ALA A 240 -4.23 -4.52 9.84
N ARG A 241 -5.01 -4.08 10.82
CA ARG A 241 -4.51 -3.69 12.12
C ARG A 241 -5.48 -4.05 13.22
N GLN A 242 -4.95 -4.44 14.36
CA GLN A 242 -5.74 -4.78 15.54
C GLN A 242 -5.27 -3.96 16.73
N PHE A 243 -6.23 -3.41 17.46
CA PHE A 243 -6.04 -2.72 18.74
C PHE A 243 -7.02 -3.30 19.74
N GLY A 244 -6.49 -3.97 20.78
CA GLY A 244 -7.32 -4.76 21.67
C GLY A 244 -8.19 -5.76 20.91
N GLU A 245 -9.51 -5.65 21.06
CA GLU A 245 -10.50 -6.52 20.40
C GLU A 245 -10.93 -6.01 19.02
N THR A 246 -10.58 -4.78 18.66
CA THR A 246 -11.01 -4.18 17.39
C THR A 246 -9.99 -4.45 16.30
N ARG A 247 -10.41 -5.15 15.23
CA ARG A 247 -9.63 -5.34 14.01
C ARG A 247 -10.22 -4.50 12.89
N ILE A 248 -9.36 -3.72 12.24
CA ILE A 248 -9.65 -2.99 11.01
C ILE A 248 -8.87 -3.62 9.87
N THR A 249 -9.42 -3.55 8.67
CA THR A 249 -8.84 -4.12 7.46
C THR A 249 -8.82 -3.04 6.39
N LEU A 250 -7.76 -3.03 5.58
CA LEU A 250 -7.71 -2.22 4.38
C LEU A 250 -8.85 -2.69 3.45
N ASP A 251 -9.61 -1.75 2.92
CA ASP A 251 -10.71 -2.02 2.01
C ASP A 251 -10.30 -1.74 0.56
N ARG A 252 -9.67 -0.57 0.32
CA ARG A 252 -9.12 -0.17 -0.97
C ARG A 252 -8.03 0.89 -0.81
N VAL A 253 -7.17 1.01 -1.81
CA VAL A 253 -6.19 2.10 -1.94
C VAL A 253 -6.40 2.78 -3.28
N GLU A 254 -6.41 4.11 -3.30
CA GLU A 254 -6.57 4.85 -4.55
C GLU A 254 -5.39 4.60 -5.50
N GLY A 255 -5.68 4.28 -6.76
CA GLY A 255 -4.67 4.07 -7.78
C GLY A 255 -3.94 2.72 -7.72
N ILE A 256 -4.17 1.89 -6.71
CA ILE A 256 -3.61 0.53 -6.63
C ILE A 256 -4.63 -0.48 -7.14
N GLN A 257 -4.16 -1.35 -8.03
CA GLN A 257 -4.97 -2.41 -8.63
C GLN A 257 -5.13 -3.61 -7.70
N THR A 258 -6.16 -4.42 -7.93
CA THR A 258 -6.32 -5.69 -7.23
C THR A 258 -5.07 -6.56 -7.43
N PRO A 259 -4.46 -7.09 -6.36
CA PRO A 259 -3.22 -7.84 -6.44
C PRO A 259 -3.41 -9.19 -7.14
N VAL A 260 -2.37 -9.63 -7.85
CA VAL A 260 -2.26 -11.02 -8.30
C VAL A 260 -1.63 -11.82 -7.16
N VAL A 261 -2.38 -12.77 -6.61
CA VAL A 261 -1.96 -13.50 -5.41
C VAL A 261 -1.73 -14.97 -5.71
N PHE A 262 -0.62 -15.53 -5.25
CA PHE A 262 -0.34 -16.97 -5.29
C PHE A 262 -0.11 -17.53 -3.87
N GLU A 263 -0.54 -18.77 -3.66
CA GLU A 263 -0.33 -19.52 -2.42
C GLU A 263 -0.10 -21.00 -2.79
N PHE A 264 1.02 -21.57 -2.34
CA PHE A 264 1.41 -22.95 -2.64
C PHE A 264 2.49 -23.47 -1.67
N ASP A 265 2.72 -24.79 -1.66
CA ASP A 265 3.79 -25.42 -0.89
C ASP A 265 5.13 -25.31 -1.65
N GLN A 266 6.24 -25.17 -0.91
CA GLN A 266 7.57 -25.08 -1.53
C GLN A 266 7.85 -26.25 -2.51
N GLY A 267 8.21 -25.91 -3.75
CA GLY A 267 8.49 -26.88 -4.82
C GLY A 267 7.37 -27.04 -5.83
N ASP A 268 6.18 -26.48 -5.57
CA ASP A 268 5.03 -26.49 -6.49
C ASP A 268 4.87 -25.17 -7.26
N GLY A 269 5.84 -24.25 -7.17
CA GLY A 269 5.76 -22.91 -7.76
C GLY A 269 5.64 -22.95 -9.28
N LEU A 270 6.51 -23.72 -9.95
CA LEU A 270 6.49 -23.86 -11.41
C LEU A 270 5.26 -24.62 -11.94
N ALA A 271 4.51 -25.30 -11.07
CA ALA A 271 3.27 -25.98 -11.43
C ALA A 271 2.02 -25.08 -11.31
N GLN A 272 2.16 -23.88 -10.76
CA GLN A 272 1.02 -22.97 -10.59
C GLN A 272 0.49 -22.50 -11.94
N ALA A 273 -0.84 -22.47 -12.06
CA ALA A 273 -1.48 -21.95 -13.26
C ALA A 273 -1.22 -20.43 -13.40
N PRO A 274 -0.91 -19.94 -14.62
CA PRO A 274 -0.74 -18.51 -14.88
C PRO A 274 -2.00 -17.71 -14.53
N LYS A 275 -1.83 -16.58 -13.85
CA LYS A 275 -2.93 -15.70 -13.41
C LYS A 275 -2.99 -14.44 -14.25
N GLN A 276 -4.20 -14.04 -14.61
CA GLN A 276 -4.44 -12.87 -15.46
C GLN A 276 -4.13 -11.57 -14.73
N VAL A 277 -3.50 -10.63 -15.43
CA VAL A 277 -3.26 -9.26 -14.96
C VAL A 277 -4.49 -8.41 -15.26
N LEU A 278 -5.00 -7.72 -14.24
CA LEU A 278 -6.18 -6.88 -14.33
C LEU A 278 -5.83 -5.41 -14.04
N VAL A 279 -6.41 -4.50 -14.83
CA VAL A 279 -6.41 -3.06 -14.58
C VAL A 279 -7.86 -2.59 -14.54
N ASP A 280 -8.22 -1.97 -13.42
CA ASP A 280 -9.58 -1.55 -13.05
C ASP A 280 -10.59 -2.70 -13.20
N GLY A 281 -10.17 -3.91 -12.84
CA GLY A 281 -10.96 -5.14 -12.94
C GLY A 281 -11.08 -5.72 -14.36
N ASN A 282 -10.45 -5.11 -15.37
CA ASN A 282 -10.50 -5.57 -16.76
C ASN A 282 -9.18 -6.23 -17.16
N ALA A 283 -9.27 -7.28 -17.97
CA ALA A 283 -8.09 -7.91 -18.55
C ALA A 283 -7.31 -6.93 -19.42
N VAL A 284 -5.99 -6.93 -19.28
CA VAL A 284 -5.10 -6.18 -20.18
C VAL A 284 -4.96 -6.98 -21.47
N THR A 285 -5.63 -6.54 -22.53
CA THR A 285 -5.80 -7.30 -23.79
C THR A 285 -5.02 -6.76 -24.98
N ASP A 286 -4.32 -5.64 -24.80
CA ASP A 286 -3.44 -5.07 -25.81
C ASP A 286 -1.97 -5.43 -25.53
N THR A 287 -1.18 -5.50 -26.60
CA THR A 287 0.27 -5.75 -26.54
C THR A 287 1.10 -4.47 -26.61
N ALA A 288 0.44 -3.32 -26.76
CA ALA A 288 1.06 -2.00 -26.82
C ALA A 288 1.75 -1.51 -25.53
N PRO A 289 1.29 -1.82 -24.30
CA PRO A 289 1.90 -1.27 -23.09
C PRO A 289 3.28 -1.87 -22.87
N THR A 290 4.18 -1.05 -22.32
CA THR A 290 5.45 -1.55 -21.78
C THR A 290 5.19 -2.15 -20.42
N MET A 291 5.56 -3.42 -20.23
CA MET A 291 5.45 -4.12 -18.95
C MET A 291 6.82 -4.42 -18.36
N VAL A 292 6.95 -4.18 -17.06
CA VAL A 292 8.17 -4.38 -16.29
C VAL A 292 7.80 -5.10 -14.99
N VAL A 293 8.59 -6.10 -14.60
CA VAL A 293 8.48 -6.70 -13.27
C VAL A 293 9.51 -6.04 -12.36
N ALA A 294 9.01 -5.32 -11.35
CA ALA A 294 9.81 -4.67 -10.33
C ALA A 294 9.80 -5.50 -9.05
N TYR A 295 10.96 -5.98 -8.63
CA TYR A 295 11.10 -6.78 -7.41
C TYR A 295 11.53 -5.88 -6.25
N GLY A 296 10.84 -6.00 -5.12
CA GLY A 296 11.22 -5.30 -3.89
C GLY A 296 12.02 -6.18 -2.92
N THR A 297 12.62 -7.27 -3.41
CA THR A 297 13.47 -8.16 -2.62
C THR A 297 14.72 -8.55 -3.43
N ALA A 298 15.74 -9.10 -2.76
CA ALA A 298 16.97 -9.56 -3.41
C ALA A 298 16.76 -10.74 -4.38
N GLN A 299 15.63 -11.46 -4.27
CA GLN A 299 15.29 -12.56 -5.16
C GLN A 299 14.50 -12.03 -6.35
N THR A 300 15.05 -12.19 -7.55
CA THR A 300 14.53 -11.63 -8.80
C THR A 300 14.38 -12.71 -9.86
N GLY A 301 13.60 -12.43 -10.92
CA GLY A 301 13.51 -13.30 -12.10
C GLY A 301 12.74 -14.59 -11.90
N TRP A 302 11.88 -14.64 -10.88
CA TRP A 302 10.99 -15.77 -10.59
C TRP A 302 9.58 -15.59 -11.16
N LEU A 303 9.25 -14.41 -11.70
CA LEU A 303 8.05 -14.16 -12.49
C LEU A 303 8.39 -14.00 -13.97
N ASP A 304 7.48 -14.51 -14.80
CA ASP A 304 7.39 -14.19 -16.21
C ASP A 304 6.06 -13.47 -16.51
N LEU A 305 6.07 -12.63 -17.54
CA LEU A 305 4.89 -11.95 -18.06
C LEU A 305 4.69 -12.35 -19.51
N GLU A 306 3.63 -13.12 -19.75
CA GLU A 306 3.32 -13.63 -21.08
C GLU A 306 1.97 -13.07 -21.56
N PHE A 307 1.94 -12.66 -22.83
CA PHE A 307 0.68 -12.42 -23.52
C PHE A 307 0.18 -13.74 -24.10
N ASP A 308 -0.85 -14.32 -23.49
CA ASP A 308 -1.28 -15.66 -23.86
C ASP A 308 -2.15 -15.69 -25.13
N GLY A 309 -2.34 -16.89 -25.69
CA GLY A 309 -3.22 -17.11 -26.84
C GLY A 309 -4.72 -16.83 -26.58
N THR A 310 -5.11 -16.47 -25.35
CA THR A 310 -6.46 -15.99 -25.03
C THR A 310 -6.61 -14.47 -25.18
N GLY A 311 -5.51 -13.78 -25.51
CA GLY A 311 -5.48 -12.36 -25.80
C GLY A 311 -5.35 -11.50 -24.56
N SER A 312 -4.66 -11.97 -23.51
CA SER A 312 -4.44 -11.18 -22.30
C SER A 312 -3.10 -11.46 -21.63
N TRP A 313 -2.58 -10.47 -20.91
CA TRP A 313 -1.36 -10.63 -20.11
C TRP A 313 -1.59 -11.47 -18.86
N ARG A 314 -0.64 -12.36 -18.58
CA ARG A 314 -0.63 -13.21 -17.40
C ARG A 314 0.74 -13.21 -16.72
N VAL A 315 0.69 -13.40 -15.41
CA VAL A 315 1.83 -13.67 -14.55
C VAL A 315 1.94 -15.18 -14.35
N SER A 316 3.12 -15.74 -14.58
CA SER A 316 3.48 -17.13 -14.29
C SER A 316 4.80 -17.19 -13.53
N PHE A 317 5.09 -18.35 -12.92
CA PHE A 317 6.39 -18.58 -12.31
C PHE A 317 7.38 -19.12 -13.33
N THR A 318 8.62 -18.67 -13.22
CA THR A 318 9.76 -19.14 -14.03
C THR A 318 11.01 -19.23 -13.17
N GLY A 319 12.09 -19.77 -13.75
CA GLY A 319 13.39 -19.81 -13.08
C GLY A 319 13.45 -20.78 -11.91
N ALA A 320 13.97 -20.30 -10.77
CA ALA A 320 14.18 -21.12 -9.58
C ALA A 320 12.97 -21.09 -8.64
N GLU A 321 12.71 -22.22 -7.98
CA GLU A 321 11.70 -22.33 -6.94
C GLU A 321 11.97 -21.34 -5.80
N LEU A 322 10.90 -20.68 -5.34
CA LEU A 322 10.96 -19.75 -4.22
C LEU A 322 11.11 -20.51 -2.89
N PRO A 323 11.90 -20.00 -1.93
CA PRO A 323 11.92 -20.54 -0.59
C PRO A 323 10.62 -20.24 0.17
N ALA A 324 10.33 -21.00 1.22
CA ALA A 324 9.20 -20.72 2.11
C ALA A 324 9.24 -19.28 2.65
N GLY A 325 8.08 -18.62 2.67
CA GLY A 325 7.96 -17.21 3.07
C GLY A 325 7.02 -16.39 2.18
N ILE A 326 7.06 -15.07 2.36
CA ILE A 326 6.31 -14.13 1.55
C ILE A 326 7.26 -13.45 0.56
N HIS A 327 6.85 -13.45 -0.70
CA HIS A 327 7.55 -12.79 -1.80
C HIS A 327 6.63 -11.80 -2.46
N GLY A 328 7.20 -10.73 -3.01
CA GLY A 328 6.41 -9.74 -3.70
C GLY A 328 7.17 -9.07 -4.82
N ALA A 329 6.40 -8.66 -5.82
CA ALA A 329 6.84 -7.87 -6.96
C ALA A 329 5.71 -6.91 -7.35
N VAL A 330 5.99 -6.02 -8.28
CA VAL A 330 5.00 -5.12 -8.88
C VAL A 330 5.14 -5.24 -10.39
N VAL A 331 4.03 -5.53 -11.07
CA VAL A 331 3.95 -5.41 -12.52
C VAL A 331 3.62 -3.96 -12.84
N GLN A 332 4.60 -3.24 -13.40
CA GLN A 332 4.46 -1.85 -13.82
C GLN A 332 4.04 -1.82 -15.28
N ILE A 333 2.85 -1.27 -15.54
CA ILE A 333 2.25 -1.17 -16.87
C ILE A 333 2.29 0.29 -17.28
N THR A 334 3.05 0.62 -18.32
CA THR A 334 3.14 2.00 -18.84
C THR A 334 2.44 2.10 -20.19
N ARG A 335 1.48 3.03 -20.29
CA ARG A 335 0.72 3.34 -21.51
C ARG A 335 0.57 4.84 -21.68
N ASP A 336 0.97 5.36 -22.85
CA ASP A 336 0.84 6.78 -23.19
C ASP A 336 1.44 7.71 -22.11
N GLY A 337 2.50 7.27 -21.44
CA GLY A 337 3.15 7.99 -20.34
C GLY A 337 2.49 7.85 -18.97
N ASN A 338 1.36 7.15 -18.87
CA ASN A 338 0.71 6.82 -17.60
C ASN A 338 1.16 5.45 -17.13
N ARG A 339 1.63 5.38 -15.88
CA ARG A 339 2.03 4.13 -15.22
C ARG A 339 0.93 3.65 -14.27
N VAL A 340 0.62 2.36 -14.33
CA VAL A 340 -0.26 1.66 -13.40
C VAL A 340 0.51 0.50 -12.80
N ASP A 341 0.38 0.32 -11.49
CA ASP A 341 1.08 -0.72 -10.74
C ASP A 341 0.09 -1.79 -10.28
N VAL A 342 0.40 -3.05 -10.61
CA VAL A 342 -0.34 -4.24 -10.16
C VAL A 342 0.55 -5.03 -9.21
N PRO A 343 0.26 -5.06 -7.90
CA PRO A 343 1.02 -5.86 -6.96
C PRO A 343 0.91 -7.35 -7.28
N VAL A 344 2.02 -8.07 -7.15
CA VAL A 344 2.07 -9.53 -7.16
C VAL A 344 2.59 -9.98 -5.82
N SER A 345 1.82 -10.83 -5.12
CA SER A 345 2.17 -11.27 -3.77
C SER A 345 2.06 -12.80 -3.68
N VAL A 346 3.06 -13.44 -3.10
CA VAL A 346 3.19 -14.89 -3.06
C VAL A 346 3.41 -15.34 -1.62
N LEU A 347 2.66 -16.34 -1.18
CA LEU A 347 2.94 -17.10 0.05
C LEU A 347 3.39 -18.51 -0.33
N VAL A 348 4.57 -18.88 0.13
CA VAL A 348 5.12 -20.23 0.01
C VAL A 348 5.17 -20.85 1.40
N HIS A 349 4.52 -22.01 1.58
CA HIS A 349 4.50 -22.75 2.85
C HIS A 349 5.73 -23.63 3.05
#